data_AF-A0A818UMV0-F1
#
_entry.id   AF-A0A818UMV0-F1
#
_cell.length_a   1.000
_cell.length_b   1.000
_cell.length_c   1.000
_cell.angle_alpha   90.00
_cell.angle_beta   90.00
_cell.angle_gamma   90.00
#
_symmetry.space_group_name_H-M   'P 1'
#
loop_
_entity.id
_entity.type
_entity.pdbx_description
1 polymer ?
#
loop_
_entity_poly.entity_id
_entity_poly.type
_entity_poly.pdbx_seq_one_letter_code
_entity_poly.pdbx_strand_id
1 'polypeptide(L)'
;MFQTDTLIDTSILPSDIMLLRDVQFLNFVRKEAGDAAADLFEIQSINCVKSLLMTTDVYCIMNLKSKALDGFKNKNGFMLDDDTFIIKPGIKGNVDYLIDLLKQKCTEDAKISKSSKRNQSSSPLDRTTDTSSTNTESTMTVLSSNLSNVVTSKSVNLSLDEHKTYIIDTLNNWCKNNESRLNLSNLSNLSLIEGQHYSISILNDASGVLKANIKCCCNKWISLTNNRGKFQLSNFYRHLQDFRNDNTCNEMKKLIKNATALDQDLSADNQQSLTSSDNGPDQGSSVDNLVSATTVSVAMTSNSILLNSSSTSITTDDHESLEQPSPLLKNKSREKRKFHSVASSCNTREAVKRTRRQ
;
A
#
# COMPACT_ATOMS: atom_id res chain seq x y z
N MET A 1 2.74 26.28 29.53
CA MET A 1 2.65 25.00 28.79
C MET A 1 1.41 24.31 29.33
N PHE A 2 0.26 24.50 28.68
CA PHE A 2 -0.99 23.90 29.14
C PHE A 2 -1.00 22.45 28.66
N GLN A 3 -0.85 21.50 29.57
CA GLN A 3 -1.17 20.09 29.28
C GLN A 3 -2.69 19.99 29.22
N THR A 4 -3.25 20.26 28.04
CA THR A 4 -4.62 19.88 27.76
C THR A 4 -4.61 18.40 27.44
N ASP A 5 -4.74 17.56 28.47
CA ASP A 5 -5.25 16.20 28.29
C ASP A 5 -6.72 16.32 27.86
N THR A 6 -6.94 16.79 26.63
CA THR A 6 -8.25 16.80 26.00
C THR A 6 -8.68 15.35 25.91
N LEU A 7 -9.71 15.01 26.67
CA LEU A 7 -10.36 13.71 26.61
C LEU A 7 -10.93 13.56 25.20
N ILE A 8 -10.24 12.81 24.34
CA ILE A 8 -10.71 12.53 22.98
C ILE A 8 -11.74 11.42 23.08
N ASP A 9 -12.96 11.69 22.63
CA ASP A 9 -14.06 10.73 22.61
C ASP A 9 -14.00 9.87 21.34
N THR A 10 -13.62 8.60 21.50
CA THR A 10 -13.53 7.62 20.40
C THR A 10 -14.88 6.98 20.06
N SER A 11 -15.95 7.29 20.80
CA SER A 11 -17.28 6.72 20.56
C SER A 11 -17.93 7.20 19.27
N ILE A 12 -17.49 8.37 18.76
CA ILE A 12 -17.92 8.92 17.47
C ILE A 12 -17.41 8.12 16.27
N LEU A 13 -16.37 7.31 16.46
CA LEU A 13 -15.78 6.51 15.38
C LEU A 13 -16.63 5.25 15.10
N PRO A 14 -16.83 4.89 13.81
CA PRO A 14 -17.39 3.60 13.45
C PRO A 14 -16.61 2.44 14.07
N SER A 15 -17.29 1.37 14.48
CA SER A 15 -16.66 0.19 15.09
C SER A 15 -15.68 -0.53 14.16
N ASP A 16 -15.90 -0.43 12.84
CA ASP A 16 -15.12 -1.05 11.78
C ASP A 16 -14.09 -0.09 11.16
N ILE A 17 -13.85 1.08 11.76
CA ILE A 17 -12.95 2.11 11.21
C ILE A 17 -11.55 1.57 10.82
N MET A 18 -11.03 0.62 11.60
CA MET A 18 -9.72 -0.01 11.37
C MET A 18 -9.68 -0.89 10.10
N LEU A 19 -10.83 -1.25 9.56
CA LEU A 19 -11.00 -2.10 8.38
C LEU A 19 -11.26 -1.29 7.10
N LEU A 20 -11.64 -0.02 7.21
CA LEU A 20 -11.94 0.82 6.05
C LEU A 20 -10.71 1.01 5.15
N ARG A 21 -10.94 0.95 3.84
CA ARG A 21 -9.92 1.12 2.81
C ARG A 21 -10.42 1.92 1.62
N ASP A 22 -9.48 2.48 0.87
CA ASP A 22 -9.68 3.16 -0.40
C ASP A 22 -10.79 4.21 -0.30
N VAL A 23 -11.80 4.09 -1.15
CA VAL A 23 -12.91 5.05 -1.25
C VAL A 23 -13.70 5.15 0.06
N GLN A 24 -13.88 4.05 0.79
CA GLN A 24 -14.63 4.07 2.06
C GLN A 24 -13.89 4.87 3.13
N PHE A 25 -12.58 4.67 3.22
CA PHE A 25 -11.73 5.43 4.13
C PHE A 25 -11.72 6.92 3.75
N LEU A 26 -11.53 7.24 2.48
CA LEU A 26 -11.54 8.64 2.02
C LEU A 26 -12.91 9.31 2.25
N ASN A 27 -14.02 8.61 2.05
CA ASN A 27 -15.36 9.14 2.33
C ASN A 27 -15.57 9.43 3.82
N PHE A 28 -15.05 8.55 4.69
CA PHE A 28 -15.03 8.80 6.13
C PHE A 28 -14.21 10.05 6.46
N VAL A 29 -13.01 10.20 5.89
CA VAL A 29 -12.17 11.39 6.08
C VAL A 29 -12.87 12.67 5.61
N ARG A 30 -13.58 12.64 4.47
CA ARG A 30 -14.37 13.79 3.99
C ARG A 30 -15.41 14.22 5.01
N LYS A 31 -16.10 13.26 5.63
CA LYS A 31 -17.13 13.52 6.62
C LYS A 31 -16.56 14.10 7.91
N GLU A 32 -15.45 13.54 8.41
CA GLU A 32 -14.91 13.90 9.73
C GLU A 32 -13.92 15.07 9.70
N ALA A 33 -13.06 15.16 8.68
CA ALA A 33 -11.99 16.15 8.58
C ALA A 33 -12.18 17.15 7.41
N GLY A 34 -13.15 16.91 6.53
CA GLY A 34 -13.49 17.76 5.38
C GLY A 34 -12.83 17.30 4.08
N ASP A 35 -13.35 17.82 2.95
CA ASP A 35 -12.90 17.44 1.61
C ASP A 35 -11.41 17.68 1.38
N ALA A 36 -10.88 18.79 1.88
CA ALA A 36 -9.47 19.13 1.71
C ALA A 36 -8.51 18.14 2.40
N ALA A 37 -8.92 17.54 3.52
CA ALA A 37 -8.15 16.51 4.21
C ALA A 37 -8.16 15.19 3.42
N ALA A 38 -9.31 14.81 2.85
CA ALA A 38 -9.41 13.62 2.02
C ALA A 38 -8.60 13.76 0.72
N ASP A 39 -8.67 14.92 0.06
CA ASP A 39 -7.86 15.24 -1.13
C ASP A 39 -6.36 15.15 -0.80
N LEU A 40 -5.95 15.67 0.37
CA LEU A 40 -4.55 15.59 0.85
C LEU A 40 -4.08 14.13 0.99
N PHE A 41 -4.93 13.26 1.54
CA PHE A 41 -4.62 11.85 1.73
C PHE A 41 -4.61 11.09 0.39
N GLU A 42 -5.56 11.38 -0.49
CA GLU A 42 -5.65 10.80 -1.83
C GLU A 42 -4.40 11.10 -2.67
N ILE A 43 -3.93 12.34 -2.66
CA ILE A 43 -2.68 12.77 -3.32
C ILE A 43 -1.47 11.96 -2.83
N GLN A 44 -1.42 11.66 -1.54
CA GLN A 44 -0.32 10.91 -0.92
C GLN A 44 -0.53 9.39 -0.97
N SER A 45 -1.61 8.92 -1.62
CA SER A 45 -2.01 7.51 -1.63
C SER A 45 -2.20 6.92 -0.21
N ILE A 46 -2.61 7.75 0.74
CA ILE A 46 -3.01 7.34 2.08
C ILE A 46 -4.48 6.91 2.02
N ASN A 47 -4.70 5.61 1.96
CA ASN A 47 -6.00 5.02 1.66
C ASN A 47 -6.55 4.14 2.80
N CYS A 48 -5.90 4.09 3.96
CA CYS A 48 -6.41 3.38 5.13
C CYS A 48 -5.80 3.91 6.43
N VAL A 49 -6.43 3.61 7.56
CA VAL A 49 -5.95 4.02 8.91
C VAL A 49 -4.50 3.59 9.15
N LYS A 50 -4.14 2.36 8.78
CA LYS A 50 -2.78 1.86 8.95
C LYS A 50 -1.76 2.68 8.18
N SER A 51 -2.05 3.05 6.93
CA SER A 51 -1.15 3.89 6.13
C SER A 51 -0.99 5.28 6.76
N LEU A 52 -2.10 5.89 7.20
CA LEU A 52 -2.10 7.20 7.83
C LEU A 52 -1.24 7.22 9.12
N LEU A 53 -1.43 6.24 10.00
CA LEU A 53 -0.70 6.15 11.27
C LEU A 53 0.79 5.81 11.11
N MET A 54 1.18 5.27 9.96
CA MET A 54 2.60 4.99 9.64
C MET A 54 3.28 6.18 8.96
N THR A 55 2.53 7.15 8.46
CA THR A 55 3.07 8.38 7.85
C THR A 55 3.60 9.29 8.94
N THR A 56 4.89 9.65 8.86
CA THR A 56 5.56 10.47 9.88
C THR A 56 5.13 11.94 9.82
N ASP A 57 5.01 12.48 8.62
CA ASP A 57 4.55 13.85 8.38
C ASP A 57 3.61 13.85 7.18
N VAL A 58 2.33 14.09 7.45
CA VAL A 58 1.29 14.11 6.41
C VAL A 58 1.32 15.42 5.62
N TYR A 59 2.05 16.43 6.08
CA TYR A 59 2.13 17.74 5.45
C TYR A 59 3.36 17.90 4.56
N CYS A 60 4.31 16.95 4.58
CA CYS A 60 5.56 17.05 3.83
C CYS A 60 5.35 17.20 2.31
N ILE A 61 4.20 16.74 1.80
CA ILE A 61 3.81 16.87 0.39
C ILE A 61 3.69 18.34 -0.05
N MET A 62 3.41 19.26 0.87
CA MET A 62 3.33 20.70 0.58
C MET A 62 4.68 21.29 0.14
N ASN A 63 5.79 20.68 0.54
CA ASN A 63 7.14 21.11 0.16
C ASN A 63 7.57 20.59 -1.23
N LEU A 64 6.79 19.71 -1.86
CA LEU A 64 7.12 19.14 -3.15
C LEU A 64 6.82 20.14 -4.28
N LYS A 65 7.83 20.48 -5.11
CA LYS A 65 7.64 21.34 -6.29
C LYS A 65 7.06 20.50 -7.44
N SER A 66 5.74 20.52 -7.60
CA SER A 66 5.04 19.78 -8.66
C SER A 66 3.82 20.52 -9.17
N LYS A 67 3.73 20.66 -10.50
CA LYS A 67 2.58 21.29 -11.19
C LYS A 67 1.25 20.62 -10.88
N ALA A 68 1.28 19.32 -10.58
CA ALA A 68 0.07 18.58 -10.21
C ALA A 68 -0.48 18.99 -8.83
N LEU A 69 0.37 19.53 -7.96
CA LEU A 69 -0.01 19.97 -6.61
C LEU A 69 -0.38 21.45 -6.56
N ASP A 70 0.02 22.27 -7.53
CA ASP A 70 -0.21 23.72 -7.52
C ASP A 70 -1.70 24.06 -7.32
N GLY A 71 -2.59 23.33 -8.01
CA GLY A 71 -4.04 23.51 -7.84
C GLY A 71 -4.53 23.21 -6.42
N PHE A 72 -3.98 22.17 -5.78
CA PHE A 72 -4.31 21.84 -4.39
C PHE A 72 -3.73 22.88 -3.42
N LYS A 73 -2.46 23.27 -3.60
CA LYS A 73 -1.77 24.25 -2.76
C LYS A 73 -2.45 25.61 -2.77
N ASN A 74 -2.82 26.09 -3.96
CA ASN A 74 -3.50 27.38 -4.12
C ASN A 74 -4.90 27.38 -3.48
N LYS A 75 -5.59 26.24 -3.48
CA LYS A 75 -6.92 26.10 -2.86
C LYS A 75 -6.85 26.00 -1.33
N ASN A 76 -5.90 25.21 -0.82
CA ASN A 76 -5.91 24.74 0.57
C ASN A 76 -4.74 25.25 1.43
N GLY A 77 -3.82 26.03 0.87
CA GLY A 77 -2.69 26.61 1.56
C GLY A 77 -2.61 28.12 1.44
N PHE A 78 -1.57 28.67 2.06
CA PHE A 78 -1.08 30.03 1.92
C PHE A 78 0.33 29.96 1.37
N MET A 79 0.61 30.75 0.32
CA MET A 79 1.95 30.97 -0.17
C MET A 79 2.59 32.07 0.66
N LEU A 80 3.80 31.82 1.17
CA LEU A 80 4.61 32.80 1.87
C LEU A 80 5.51 33.56 0.88
N ASP A 81 6.13 34.64 1.35
CA ASP A 81 6.99 35.51 0.53
C ASP A 81 8.25 34.81 -0.01
N ASP A 82 8.62 33.65 0.55
CA ASP A 82 9.75 32.81 0.15
C ASP A 82 9.36 31.66 -0.80
N ASP A 83 8.17 31.75 -1.41
CA ASP A 83 7.56 30.72 -2.25
C ASP A 83 7.30 29.38 -1.54
N THR A 84 7.35 29.34 -0.19
CA THR A 84 6.93 28.16 0.56
C THR A 84 5.42 28.15 0.78
N PHE A 85 4.85 26.96 0.96
CA PHE A 85 3.41 26.79 1.16
C PHE A 85 3.13 26.22 2.54
N ILE A 86 2.24 26.89 3.27
CA ILE A 86 1.71 26.41 4.55
C ILE A 86 0.25 25.99 4.35
N ILE A 87 -0.13 24.82 4.86
CA ILE A 87 -1.52 24.37 4.83
C ILE A 87 -2.39 25.25 5.75
N LYS A 88 -3.64 25.53 5.35
CA LYS A 88 -4.55 26.33 6.19
C LYS A 88 -4.67 25.71 7.60
N PRO A 89 -4.53 26.49 8.69
CA PRO A 89 -4.51 25.96 10.05
C PRO A 89 -5.73 25.11 10.42
N GLY A 90 -6.93 25.44 9.90
CA GLY A 90 -8.13 24.64 10.14
C GLY A 90 -8.06 23.23 9.56
N ILE A 91 -7.49 23.07 8.37
CA ILE A 91 -7.29 21.75 7.75
C ILE A 91 -6.27 20.95 8.57
N LYS A 92 -5.17 21.60 8.97
CA LYS A 92 -4.15 20.99 9.82
C LYS A 92 -4.74 20.49 11.14
N GLY A 93 -5.52 21.35 11.82
CA GLY A 93 -6.16 21.00 13.09
C GLY A 93 -7.10 19.80 12.95
N ASN A 94 -7.92 19.75 11.90
CA ASN A 94 -8.82 18.62 11.64
C ASN A 94 -8.07 17.31 11.38
N VAL A 95 -6.98 17.37 10.59
CA VAL A 95 -6.14 16.20 10.28
C VAL A 95 -5.42 15.71 11.54
N ASP A 96 -4.80 16.61 12.32
CA ASP A 96 -4.10 16.28 13.56
C ASP A 96 -5.08 15.65 14.57
N TYR A 97 -6.26 16.25 14.75
CA TYR A 97 -7.32 15.70 15.60
C TYR A 97 -7.74 14.29 15.17
N LEU A 98 -7.97 14.08 13.86
CA LEU A 98 -8.35 12.77 13.33
C LEU A 98 -7.26 11.71 13.57
N ILE A 99 -5.99 12.07 13.39
CA ILE A 99 -4.86 11.17 13.64
C ILE A 99 -4.83 10.74 15.11
N ASP A 100 -5.00 11.68 16.04
CA ASP A 100 -4.95 11.38 17.47
C ASP A 100 -6.16 10.55 17.92
N LEU A 101 -7.34 10.86 17.39
CA LEU A 101 -8.57 10.06 17.56
C LEU A 101 -8.37 8.60 17.11
N LEU A 102 -7.74 8.38 15.94
CA LEU A 102 -7.45 7.04 15.43
C LEU A 102 -6.35 6.31 16.23
N LYS A 103 -5.32 7.03 16.71
CA LYS A 103 -4.28 6.45 17.60
C LYS A 103 -4.88 5.99 18.93
N GLN A 104 -5.77 6.78 19.51
CA GLN A 104 -6.43 6.40 20.76
C GLN A 104 -7.29 5.16 20.55
N LYS A 105 -8.09 5.11 19.48
CA LYS A 105 -8.88 3.92 19.14
C LYS A 105 -8.02 2.67 18.95
N CYS A 106 -6.89 2.78 18.25
CA CYS A 106 -5.92 1.68 18.12
C CYS A 106 -5.43 1.15 19.47
N THR A 107 -5.24 2.06 20.44
CA THR A 107 -4.77 1.70 21.78
C THR A 107 -5.86 1.01 22.60
N GLU A 108 -7.12 1.44 22.47
CA GLU A 108 -8.29 0.81 23.10
C GLU A 108 -8.50 -0.62 22.60
N ASP A 109 -8.49 -0.82 21.28
CA ASP A 109 -8.65 -2.16 20.67
C ASP A 109 -7.52 -3.12 21.11
N ALA A 110 -6.30 -2.59 21.25
CA ALA A 110 -5.16 -3.36 21.75
C ALA A 110 -5.30 -3.74 23.24
N LYS A 111 -5.96 -2.91 24.07
CA LYS A 111 -6.25 -3.22 25.48
C LYS A 111 -7.33 -4.31 25.58
N ILE A 112 -8.39 -4.22 24.80
CA ILE A 112 -9.48 -5.22 24.75
C ILE A 112 -8.93 -6.60 24.34
N SER A 113 -8.04 -6.62 23.35
CA SER A 113 -7.38 -7.86 22.90
C SER A 113 -6.53 -8.53 23.98
N LYS A 114 -6.02 -7.78 24.96
CA LYS A 114 -5.18 -8.32 26.05
C LYS A 114 -6.01 -8.84 27.23
N SER A 115 -7.13 -8.19 27.55
CA SER A 115 -7.97 -8.59 28.68
C SER A 115 -8.75 -9.89 28.42
N SER A 116 -9.15 -10.14 27.16
CA SER A 116 -9.90 -11.34 26.77
C SER A 116 -9.15 -12.66 27.05
N LYS A 117 -7.81 -12.66 27.05
CA LYS A 117 -7.01 -13.89 27.18
C LYS A 117 -6.86 -14.39 28.63
N ARG A 118 -7.20 -13.59 29.64
CA ARG A 118 -6.91 -13.90 31.06
C ARG A 118 -7.99 -14.73 31.77
N ASN A 119 -9.20 -14.86 31.22
CA ASN A 119 -10.34 -15.48 31.92
C ASN A 119 -10.70 -16.90 31.43
N GLN A 120 -9.82 -17.58 30.67
CA GLN A 120 -10.07 -18.95 30.18
C GLN A 120 -9.27 -20.05 30.89
N SER A 121 -8.66 -19.77 32.04
CA SER A 121 -7.89 -20.78 32.78
C SER A 121 -8.25 -20.78 34.27
N SER A 122 -9.30 -21.51 34.62
CA SER A 122 -9.38 -22.39 35.80
C SER A 122 -10.83 -22.84 35.98
N SER A 123 -11.26 -23.85 35.21
CA SER A 123 -12.25 -24.79 35.73
C SER A 123 -11.53 -25.62 36.80
N PRO A 124 -11.95 -25.58 38.08
CA PRO A 124 -11.46 -26.51 39.08
C PRO A 124 -11.92 -27.91 38.67
N LEU A 125 -10.96 -28.84 38.59
CA LEU A 125 -11.22 -30.25 38.38
C LEU A 125 -11.87 -30.78 39.67
N ASP A 126 -13.20 -30.77 39.75
CA ASP A 126 -13.92 -31.48 40.80
C ASP A 126 -13.94 -32.96 40.46
N ARG A 127 -13.14 -33.71 41.21
CA ARG A 127 -13.00 -35.16 41.17
C ARG A 127 -13.81 -35.73 42.33
N THR A 128 -15.06 -36.12 42.07
CA THR A 128 -15.86 -36.93 43.00
C THR A 128 -16.80 -37.81 42.19
N THR A 129 -16.42 -39.06 41.93
CA THR A 129 -16.86 -40.29 42.62
C THR A 129 -18.27 -40.73 42.20
N ASP A 130 -18.32 -41.93 41.62
CA ASP A 130 -19.48 -42.70 41.19
C ASP A 130 -20.61 -42.75 42.22
N THR A 131 -21.87 -42.63 41.78
CA THR A 131 -23.00 -43.47 42.26
C THR A 131 -24.16 -43.42 41.24
N SER A 132 -24.79 -44.57 41.05
CA SER A 132 -25.80 -44.95 40.05
C SER A 132 -27.20 -44.32 40.20
N SER A 133 -27.98 -44.40 39.09
CA SER A 133 -29.48 -44.37 38.97
C SER A 133 -30.20 -43.08 39.43
N THR A 134 -31.19 -42.51 38.73
CA THR A 134 -32.44 -43.10 38.21
C THR A 134 -33.16 -42.08 37.30
N ASN A 135 -34.04 -42.56 36.42
CA ASN A 135 -34.94 -41.81 35.54
C ASN A 135 -35.68 -40.64 36.19
N THR A 136 -35.90 -39.55 35.45
CA THR A 136 -37.21 -38.87 35.36
C THR A 136 -37.25 -37.88 34.19
N GLU A 137 -38.24 -38.05 33.32
CA GLU A 137 -38.71 -37.05 32.37
C GLU A 137 -39.16 -35.78 33.09
N SER A 138 -38.77 -34.61 32.56
CA SER A 138 -39.67 -33.46 32.45
C SER A 138 -39.10 -32.40 31.50
N THR A 139 -39.78 -32.30 30.37
CA THR A 139 -40.11 -31.12 29.59
C THR A 139 -39.94 -29.79 30.35
N MET A 140 -39.23 -28.83 29.75
CA MET A 140 -39.64 -27.42 29.66
C MET A 140 -38.75 -26.70 28.63
N THR A 141 -39.43 -26.13 27.65
CA THR A 141 -38.98 -25.26 26.57
C THR A 141 -38.36 -23.98 27.12
N VAL A 142 -37.10 -23.67 26.80
CA VAL A 142 -36.57 -22.30 26.87
C VAL A 142 -35.73 -22.00 25.63
N LEU A 143 -36.31 -21.19 24.75
CA LEU A 143 -35.62 -20.41 23.73
C LEU A 143 -34.63 -19.46 24.42
N SER A 144 -33.35 -19.57 24.07
CA SER A 144 -32.38 -18.51 24.30
C SER A 144 -31.34 -18.52 23.19
N SER A 145 -31.67 -17.74 22.17
CA SER A 145 -30.77 -17.11 21.23
C SER A 145 -29.61 -16.44 21.96
N ASN A 146 -28.39 -16.94 21.75
CA ASN A 146 -27.15 -16.18 21.85
C ASN A 146 -26.09 -16.88 21.00
N LEU A 147 -26.10 -16.59 19.68
CA LEU A 147 -24.95 -16.83 18.81
C LEU A 147 -23.82 -15.87 19.21
N SER A 148 -23.09 -16.21 20.26
CA SER A 148 -21.76 -15.64 20.47
C SER A 148 -20.81 -16.33 19.49
N ASN A 149 -20.58 -15.72 18.33
CA ASN A 149 -19.44 -16.04 17.46
C ASN A 149 -18.14 -15.63 18.16
N VAL A 150 -17.81 -16.31 19.26
CA VAL A 150 -16.46 -16.34 19.80
C VAL A 150 -15.69 -17.24 18.84
N VAL A 151 -15.13 -16.62 17.80
CA VAL A 151 -14.06 -17.23 17.02
C VAL A 151 -12.84 -17.27 17.95
N THR A 152 -12.83 -18.23 18.87
CA THR A 152 -11.58 -18.73 19.46
C THR A 152 -10.73 -19.10 18.27
N SER A 153 -9.74 -18.26 17.97
CA SER A 153 -8.76 -18.51 16.93
C SER A 153 -7.99 -19.74 17.39
N LYS A 154 -8.51 -20.91 17.04
CA LYS A 154 -7.92 -22.22 17.30
C LYS A 154 -6.48 -22.09 16.83
N SER A 155 -5.53 -22.08 17.77
CA SER A 155 -4.12 -21.98 17.40
C SER A 155 -3.85 -23.23 16.57
N VAL A 156 -3.72 -23.03 15.27
CA VAL A 156 -3.36 -24.11 14.36
C VAL A 156 -1.94 -24.48 14.76
N ASN A 157 -1.81 -25.55 15.53
CA ASN A 157 -0.53 -26.14 15.88
C ASN A 157 -0.01 -26.77 14.60
N LEU A 158 0.78 -26.01 13.84
CA LEU A 158 1.45 -26.51 12.66
C LEU A 158 2.54 -27.50 13.12
N SER A 159 2.65 -28.61 12.42
CA SER A 159 3.78 -29.53 12.52
C SER A 159 5.09 -28.83 12.13
N LEU A 160 6.22 -29.47 12.44
CA LEU A 160 7.55 -28.93 12.12
C LEU A 160 7.72 -28.69 10.62
N ASP A 161 7.24 -29.64 9.80
CA ASP A 161 7.31 -29.57 8.33
C ASP A 161 6.37 -28.52 7.74
N GLU A 162 5.19 -28.34 8.34
CA GLU A 162 4.27 -27.26 7.95
C GLU A 162 4.85 -25.88 8.28
N HIS A 163 5.52 -25.73 9.42
CA HIS A 163 6.24 -24.50 9.75
C HIS A 163 7.37 -24.22 8.77
N LYS A 164 8.11 -25.25 8.37
CA LYS A 164 9.19 -25.13 7.39
C LYS A 164 8.65 -24.71 6.02
N THR A 165 7.61 -25.39 5.54
CA THR A 165 6.89 -25.06 4.30
C THR A 165 6.36 -23.63 4.34
N TYR A 166 5.74 -23.22 5.45
CA TYR A 166 5.26 -21.85 5.64
C TYR A 166 6.38 -20.80 5.49
N ILE A 167 7.56 -21.04 6.08
CA ILE A 167 8.71 -20.13 5.95
C ILE A 167 9.15 -20.05 4.48
N ILE A 168 9.28 -21.18 3.78
CA ILE A 168 9.69 -21.24 2.37
C ILE A 168 8.69 -20.50 1.47
N ASP A 169 7.39 -20.76 1.63
CA ASP A 169 6.34 -20.10 0.87
C ASP A 169 6.32 -18.59 1.11
N THR A 170 6.51 -18.19 2.37
CA THR A 170 6.54 -16.78 2.77
C THR A 170 7.79 -16.07 2.20
N LEU A 171 8.93 -16.76 2.10
CA LEU A 171 10.12 -16.25 1.41
C LEU A 171 9.86 -16.08 -0.09
N ASN A 172 9.36 -17.13 -0.76
CA ASN A 172 9.12 -17.11 -2.19
C ASN A 172 8.09 -16.06 -2.59
N ASN A 173 7.00 -15.95 -1.84
CA ASN A 173 5.99 -14.92 -2.05
C ASN A 173 6.56 -13.52 -1.83
N TRP A 174 7.44 -13.32 -0.84
CA TRP A 174 8.09 -12.04 -0.64
C TRP A 174 9.02 -11.66 -1.82
N CYS A 175 9.80 -12.62 -2.34
CA CYS A 175 10.64 -12.39 -3.52
C CYS A 175 9.81 -11.95 -4.72
N LYS A 176 8.72 -12.67 -5.02
CA LYS A 176 7.77 -12.32 -6.10
C LYS A 176 7.20 -10.90 -5.92
N ASN A 177 6.76 -10.56 -4.71
CA ASN A 177 6.15 -9.26 -4.43
C ASN A 177 7.16 -8.08 -4.40
N ASN A 178 8.46 -8.35 -4.34
CA ASN A 178 9.50 -7.31 -4.28
C ASN A 178 10.43 -7.34 -5.51
N GLU A 179 10.07 -8.04 -6.58
CA GLU A 179 10.85 -8.17 -7.81
C GLU A 179 11.29 -6.80 -8.36
N SER A 180 10.35 -5.85 -8.47
CA SER A 180 10.63 -4.48 -8.93
C SER A 180 11.55 -3.70 -7.99
N ARG A 181 11.46 -3.92 -6.68
CA ARG A 181 12.27 -3.20 -5.68
C ARG A 181 13.69 -3.71 -5.58
N LEU A 182 13.91 -4.97 -5.92
CA LEU A 182 15.21 -5.61 -5.94
C LEU A 182 15.96 -5.34 -7.26
N ASN A 183 15.39 -4.52 -8.16
CA ASN A 183 15.86 -4.32 -9.54
C ASN A 183 16.03 -5.64 -10.30
N LEU A 184 15.14 -6.60 -10.03
CA LEU A 184 15.16 -7.94 -10.63
C LEU A 184 14.23 -8.03 -11.84
N SER A 185 13.91 -6.91 -12.50
CA SER A 185 12.96 -6.88 -13.62
C SER A 185 13.29 -7.86 -14.75
N ASN A 186 14.55 -8.32 -14.82
CA ASN A 186 15.02 -9.25 -15.84
C ASN A 186 15.13 -10.70 -15.31
N LEU A 187 14.99 -10.92 -13.98
CA LEU A 187 14.87 -12.26 -13.39
C LEU A 187 13.43 -12.55 -13.01
N SER A 188 12.64 -12.89 -14.01
CA SER A 188 11.28 -13.43 -13.83
C SER A 188 11.22 -14.71 -12.96
N ASN A 189 12.37 -15.28 -12.58
CA ASN A 189 12.50 -16.54 -11.84
C ASN A 189 13.47 -16.50 -10.64
N LEU A 190 13.76 -15.33 -10.03
CA LEU A 190 14.59 -15.34 -8.82
C LEU A 190 13.86 -16.07 -7.67
N SER A 191 14.23 -17.34 -7.46
CA SER A 191 13.75 -18.17 -6.37
C SER A 191 14.88 -18.42 -5.38
N LEU A 192 14.60 -18.21 -4.10
CA LEU A 192 15.54 -18.55 -3.06
C LEU A 192 15.41 -20.06 -2.79
N ILE A 193 16.35 -20.82 -3.34
CA ILE A 193 16.51 -22.25 -3.11
C ILE A 193 17.11 -22.54 -1.73
N GLU A 194 16.41 -23.34 -0.90
CA GLU A 194 16.94 -23.86 0.36
C GLU A 194 18.13 -24.81 0.10
N GLY A 195 19.17 -24.74 0.94
CA GLY A 195 20.43 -25.47 0.77
C GLY A 195 21.47 -24.71 -0.05
N GLN A 196 21.03 -23.86 -0.98
CA GLN A 196 21.93 -23.02 -1.79
C GLN A 196 22.04 -21.61 -1.23
N HIS A 197 20.90 -20.94 -1.03
CA HIS A 197 20.86 -19.52 -0.63
C HIS A 197 20.66 -19.34 0.87
N TYR A 198 20.00 -20.29 1.51
CA TYR A 198 19.77 -20.29 2.95
C TYR A 198 19.50 -21.72 3.45
N SER A 199 19.61 -21.94 4.75
CA SER A 199 19.10 -23.14 5.42
C SER A 199 18.22 -22.77 6.61
N ILE A 200 17.15 -23.53 6.82
CA ILE A 200 16.22 -23.33 7.94
C ILE A 200 16.54 -24.36 9.02
N SER A 201 16.68 -23.89 10.26
CA SER A 201 16.77 -24.75 11.44
C SER A 201 15.62 -24.40 12.38
N ILE A 202 14.74 -25.37 12.62
CA ILE A 202 13.65 -25.26 13.59
C ILE A 202 13.93 -26.24 14.71
N LEU A 203 14.00 -25.74 15.94
CA LEU A 203 14.32 -26.50 17.13
C LEU A 203 13.21 -26.27 18.15
N ASN A 204 12.77 -27.34 18.80
CA ASN A 204 11.95 -27.21 19.99
C ASN A 204 12.88 -27.04 21.18
N ASP A 205 12.75 -25.95 21.93
CA ASP A 205 13.56 -25.78 23.12
C ASP A 205 13.02 -26.63 24.28
N ALA A 206 13.79 -26.73 25.37
CA ALA A 206 13.40 -27.51 26.55
C ALA A 206 12.09 -27.01 27.20
N SER A 207 11.64 -25.78 26.88
CA SER A 207 10.37 -25.24 27.36
C SER A 207 9.18 -25.56 26.43
N GLY A 208 9.41 -26.30 25.35
CA GLY A 208 8.39 -26.59 24.33
C GLY A 208 8.09 -25.41 23.42
N VAL A 209 8.92 -24.35 23.45
CA VAL A 209 8.78 -23.19 22.58
C VAL A 209 9.59 -23.43 21.32
N LEU A 210 8.89 -23.42 20.18
CA LEU A 210 9.52 -23.54 18.86
C LEU A 210 10.36 -22.29 18.56
N LYS A 211 11.65 -22.51 18.31
CA LYS A 211 12.62 -21.51 17.83
C LYS A 211 12.99 -21.86 16.39
N ALA A 212 12.95 -20.87 15.51
CA ALA A 212 13.43 -21.03 14.15
C ALA A 212 14.54 -20.02 13.86
N ASN A 213 15.55 -20.46 13.13
CA ASN A 213 16.63 -19.63 12.64
C ASN A 213 16.83 -19.89 11.15
N ILE A 214 17.14 -18.85 10.39
CA ILE A 214 17.58 -18.96 9.00
C ILE A 214 19.08 -18.64 8.97
N LYS A 215 19.87 -19.56 8.44
CA LYS A 215 21.27 -19.29 8.09
C LYS A 215 21.31 -18.84 6.64
N CYS A 216 21.75 -17.61 6.40
CA CYS A 216 21.96 -17.12 5.04
C CYS A 216 23.26 -17.69 4.44
N CYS A 217 23.38 -17.75 3.12
CA CYS A 217 24.62 -18.13 2.42
C CYS A 217 25.84 -17.28 2.80
N CYS A 218 25.65 -16.04 3.26
CA CYS A 218 26.72 -15.24 3.87
C CYS A 218 27.13 -15.69 5.30
N ASN A 219 26.68 -16.87 5.74
CA ASN A 219 26.87 -17.45 7.07
C ASN A 219 26.24 -16.69 8.24
N LYS A 220 25.46 -15.62 7.98
CA LYS A 220 24.73 -14.91 9.03
C LYS A 220 23.53 -15.72 9.51
N TRP A 221 23.45 -15.93 10.82
CA TRP A 221 22.30 -16.53 11.50
C TRP A 221 21.28 -15.45 11.87
N ILE A 222 20.03 -15.69 11.50
CA ILE A 222 18.93 -14.75 11.73
C ILE A 222 17.82 -15.48 12.46
N SER A 223 17.57 -15.07 13.70
CA SER A 223 16.50 -15.63 14.52
C SER A 223 15.14 -15.10 14.08
N LEU A 224 14.17 -16.02 13.97
CA LEU A 224 12.79 -15.73 13.64
C LEU A 224 11.95 -15.68 14.90
N THR A 225 11.14 -14.63 15.04
CA THR A 225 10.22 -14.48 16.16
C THR A 225 8.92 -15.22 15.87
N ASN A 226 8.46 -16.09 16.78
CA ASN A 226 7.15 -16.73 16.66
C ASN A 226 6.06 -15.80 17.20
N ASN A 227 5.10 -15.43 16.36
CA ASN A 227 3.95 -14.63 16.76
C ASN A 227 2.66 -15.36 16.37
N ARG A 228 1.92 -15.82 17.39
CA ARG A 228 0.64 -16.55 17.22
C ARG A 228 0.76 -17.80 16.34
N GLY A 229 1.83 -18.57 16.50
CA GLY A 229 2.04 -19.81 15.74
C GLY A 229 2.56 -19.59 14.32
N LYS A 230 3.07 -18.40 14.00
CA LYS A 230 3.73 -18.11 12.71
C LYS A 230 5.05 -17.41 12.95
N PHE A 231 6.10 -17.85 12.27
CA PHE A 231 7.40 -17.20 12.32
C PHE A 231 7.38 -15.90 11.50
N GLN A 232 7.91 -14.82 12.06
CA GLN A 232 8.05 -13.54 11.37
C GLN A 232 9.41 -13.46 10.66
N LEU A 233 9.40 -13.16 9.37
CA LEU A 233 10.59 -13.11 8.53
C LEU A 233 11.16 -11.69 8.34
N SER A 234 10.61 -10.68 9.03
CA SER A 234 11.00 -9.27 8.89
C SER A 234 12.50 -9.03 9.08
N ASN A 235 13.12 -9.71 10.04
CA ASN A 235 14.57 -9.62 10.28
C ASN A 235 15.38 -10.17 9.09
N PHE A 236 14.90 -11.25 8.46
CA PHE A 236 15.54 -11.84 7.29
C PHE A 236 15.38 -10.94 6.06
N TYR A 237 14.18 -10.39 5.84
CA TYR A 237 13.94 -9.42 4.77
C TYR A 237 14.81 -8.17 4.90
N ARG A 238 14.96 -7.64 6.12
CA ARG A 238 15.85 -6.50 6.37
C ARG A 238 17.30 -6.87 6.04
N HIS A 239 17.75 -8.08 6.39
CA HIS A 239 19.09 -8.53 6.03
C HIS A 239 19.30 -8.62 4.52
N LEU A 240 18.29 -9.09 3.78
CA LEU A 240 18.34 -9.11 2.31
C LEU A 240 18.33 -7.69 1.72
N GLN A 241 17.49 -6.79 2.25
CA GLN A 241 17.31 -5.43 1.70
C GLN A 241 18.44 -4.45 1.98
N ASP A 242 19.32 -4.72 2.95
CA ASP A 242 20.35 -3.78 3.40
C ASP A 242 21.54 -3.67 2.42
N PHE A 243 21.28 -3.65 1.11
CA PHE A 243 22.26 -3.58 0.01
C PHE A 243 23.24 -2.39 0.09
N ARG A 244 22.87 -1.36 0.84
CA ARG A 244 23.58 -0.07 0.88
C ARG A 244 24.73 -0.03 1.89
N ASN A 245 24.82 -0.99 2.81
CA ASN A 245 25.87 -1.04 3.81
C ASN A 245 26.85 -2.19 3.53
N ASP A 246 28.15 -2.02 3.81
CA ASP A 246 29.20 -3.03 3.57
C ASP A 246 29.01 -4.36 4.34
N ASN A 247 28.09 -4.39 5.31
CA ASN A 247 27.69 -5.59 6.06
C ASN A 247 26.63 -6.46 5.35
N THR A 248 26.57 -6.36 4.03
CA THR A 248 25.54 -7.03 3.23
C THR A 248 25.80 -8.51 3.05
N CYS A 249 24.75 -9.24 2.67
CA CYS A 249 24.92 -10.55 2.07
C CYS A 249 25.64 -10.40 0.71
N ASN A 250 26.96 -10.55 0.71
CA ASN A 250 27.80 -10.46 -0.51
C ASN A 250 27.40 -11.48 -1.56
N GLU A 251 26.97 -12.68 -1.14
CA GLU A 251 26.50 -13.70 -2.06
C GLU A 251 25.18 -13.31 -2.73
N MET A 252 24.26 -12.65 -2.01
CA MET A 252 23.05 -12.11 -2.64
C MET A 252 23.38 -10.97 -3.61
N LYS A 253 24.33 -10.10 -3.25
CA LYS A 253 24.85 -9.08 -4.17
C LYS A 253 25.44 -9.71 -5.44
N LYS A 254 26.21 -10.80 -5.30
CA LYS A 254 26.76 -11.54 -6.45
C LYS A 254 25.66 -12.15 -7.31
N LEU A 255 24.63 -12.75 -6.73
CA LEU A 255 23.50 -13.30 -7.49
C LEU A 255 22.80 -12.22 -8.31
N ILE A 256 22.55 -11.06 -7.70
CA ILE A 256 21.96 -9.90 -8.39
C ILE A 256 22.91 -9.41 -9.50
N LYS A 257 24.21 -9.27 -9.22
CA LYS A 257 25.20 -8.77 -10.17
C LYS A 257 25.43 -9.73 -11.35
N ASN A 258 25.54 -11.03 -11.09
CA ASN A 258 25.74 -12.05 -12.12
C ASN A 258 24.53 -12.11 -13.05
N ALA A 259 23.33 -11.95 -12.49
CA ALA A 259 22.14 -11.94 -13.30
C ALA A 259 22.04 -10.69 -14.21
N THR A 260 22.53 -9.53 -13.77
CA THR A 260 22.64 -8.35 -14.65
C THR A 260 23.72 -8.47 -15.73
N ALA A 261 24.76 -9.30 -15.51
CA ALA A 261 25.84 -9.48 -16.48
C ALA A 261 25.43 -10.39 -17.65
N LEU A 262 24.65 -11.44 -17.37
CA LEU A 262 24.20 -12.40 -18.40
C LEU A 262 23.37 -11.75 -19.52
N ASP A 263 22.61 -10.70 -19.18
CA ASP A 263 21.81 -9.94 -20.16
C ASP A 263 22.66 -9.06 -21.09
N GLN A 264 23.83 -8.60 -20.63
CA GLN A 264 24.68 -7.74 -21.46
C GLN A 264 25.37 -8.53 -22.57
N ASP A 265 25.75 -9.79 -22.31
CA ASP A 265 26.37 -10.65 -23.32
C ASP A 265 25.37 -11.07 -24.41
N LEU A 266 24.09 -11.30 -24.05
CA LEU A 266 23.04 -11.59 -25.05
C LEU A 266 22.67 -10.38 -25.93
N SER A 267 22.96 -9.16 -25.48
CA SER A 267 22.73 -7.94 -26.27
C SER A 267 23.87 -7.60 -27.23
N ALA A 268 25.09 -8.11 -27.02
CA ALA A 268 26.28 -7.72 -27.79
C ALA A 268 26.41 -8.48 -29.13
N ASP A 269 25.88 -9.69 -29.23
CA ASP A 269 26.01 -10.52 -30.43
C ASP A 269 25.05 -10.14 -31.57
N ASN A 270 24.13 -9.19 -31.35
CA ASN A 270 23.16 -8.78 -32.36
C ASN A 270 23.50 -7.46 -33.09
N GLN A 271 24.76 -6.99 -33.01
CA GLN A 271 25.23 -5.78 -33.73
C GLN A 271 26.45 -5.99 -34.65
N GLN A 272 26.91 -7.22 -34.88
CA GLN A 272 28.08 -7.50 -35.75
C GLN A 272 27.75 -8.18 -37.09
N SER A 273 26.59 -7.92 -37.68
CA SER A 273 26.36 -8.26 -39.08
C SER A 273 25.63 -7.11 -39.74
N LEU A 274 26.37 -6.28 -40.49
CA LEU A 274 25.95 -5.43 -41.63
C LEU A 274 27.02 -4.34 -41.92
N THR A 275 28.27 -4.73 -42.15
CA THR A 275 29.21 -3.90 -42.93
C THR A 275 30.14 -4.80 -43.75
N SER A 276 29.67 -5.23 -44.91
CA SER A 276 30.54 -5.75 -45.96
C SER A 276 30.06 -5.24 -47.32
N SER A 277 30.88 -4.34 -47.86
CA SER A 277 31.19 -4.11 -49.28
C SER A 277 30.06 -3.84 -50.26
N ASP A 278 30.08 -2.66 -50.89
CA ASP A 278 30.41 -2.64 -52.32
C ASP A 278 31.03 -1.30 -52.76
N ASN A 279 32.19 -1.40 -53.40
CA ASN A 279 32.87 -0.33 -54.12
C ASN A 279 32.65 -0.59 -55.62
N GLY A 280 32.16 0.39 -56.36
CA GLY A 280 32.09 0.36 -57.82
C GLY A 280 32.08 1.78 -58.40
N PRO A 281 32.88 2.09 -59.45
CA PRO A 281 33.20 3.46 -59.84
C PRO A 281 32.30 4.04 -60.94
N ASP A 282 32.13 5.37 -60.86
CA ASP A 282 32.22 6.39 -61.91
C ASP A 282 31.62 6.12 -63.31
N GLN A 283 30.64 6.94 -63.74
CA GLN A 283 30.57 7.61 -65.06
C GLN A 283 29.33 8.55 -65.18
N GLY A 284 29.59 9.85 -65.43
CA GLY A 284 29.09 10.57 -66.62
C GLY A 284 27.68 11.19 -66.66
N SER A 285 27.66 12.53 -66.74
CA SER A 285 26.76 13.38 -67.57
C SER A 285 25.24 13.38 -67.22
N SER A 286 24.36 14.34 -67.54
CA SER A 286 24.37 15.72 -68.05
C SER A 286 22.88 16.10 -68.24
N VAL A 287 22.51 17.33 -67.88
CA VAL A 287 21.30 18.16 -68.20
C VAL A 287 19.84 17.69 -67.99
N ASP A 288 19.07 18.70 -67.55
CA ASP A 288 17.69 19.10 -67.90
C ASP A 288 16.45 18.58 -67.14
N ASN A 289 15.87 19.52 -66.36
CA ASN A 289 14.51 20.10 -66.52
C ASN A 289 13.30 19.15 -66.75
N LEU A 290 12.34 19.13 -65.80
CA LEU A 290 10.97 19.70 -65.91
C LEU A 290 10.02 19.12 -64.84
N VAL A 291 9.39 20.02 -64.07
CA VAL A 291 7.93 20.19 -63.83
C VAL A 291 7.03 19.00 -63.37
N SER A 292 6.24 19.31 -62.32
CA SER A 292 4.98 18.68 -61.84
C SER A 292 5.12 17.37 -61.04
N ALA A 293 4.35 17.06 -60.00
CA ALA A 293 2.98 17.46 -59.68
C ALA A 293 2.59 17.16 -58.21
N THR A 294 1.52 17.82 -57.76
CA THR A 294 0.39 17.29 -56.96
C THR A 294 0.61 16.90 -55.49
N THR A 295 0.20 17.81 -54.62
CA THR A 295 -0.25 17.55 -53.24
C THR A 295 -1.61 16.84 -53.22
N VAL A 296 -1.66 15.63 -52.65
CA VAL A 296 -2.92 14.93 -52.30
C VAL A 296 -3.22 15.18 -50.82
N SER A 297 -4.31 15.88 -50.55
CA SER A 297 -4.90 15.99 -49.21
C SER A 297 -5.99 14.93 -49.05
N VAL A 298 -5.82 14.02 -48.10
CA VAL A 298 -6.86 13.02 -47.75
C VAL A 298 -7.73 13.60 -46.65
N ALA A 299 -8.97 13.96 -46.99
CA ALA A 299 -10.04 14.22 -46.04
C ALA A 299 -10.78 12.91 -45.76
N MET A 300 -10.80 12.47 -44.50
CA MET A 300 -11.67 11.39 -44.05
C MET A 300 -12.92 11.97 -43.39
N THR A 301 -14.04 11.84 -44.09
CA THR A 301 -15.40 12.07 -43.60
C THR A 301 -15.82 10.92 -42.68
N SER A 302 -16.35 11.24 -41.49
CA SER A 302 -17.01 10.28 -40.62
C SER A 302 -18.49 10.59 -40.54
N ASN A 303 -19.29 9.59 -40.94
CA ASN A 303 -20.74 9.59 -40.98
C ASN A 303 -21.36 9.70 -39.57
N SER A 304 -22.37 10.56 -39.46
CA SER A 304 -23.24 10.67 -38.29
C SER A 304 -24.52 9.88 -38.56
N ILE A 305 -24.78 8.82 -37.77
CA ILE A 305 -26.04 8.07 -37.80
C ILE A 305 -26.98 8.67 -36.74
N LEU A 306 -28.11 9.19 -37.22
CA LEU A 306 -29.28 9.60 -36.46
C LEU A 306 -29.99 8.37 -35.89
N LEU A 307 -30.30 8.39 -34.59
CA LEU A 307 -31.42 7.62 -34.05
C LEU A 307 -32.29 8.48 -33.14
N ASN A 308 -33.56 8.52 -33.54
CA ASN A 308 -34.73 9.05 -32.87
C ASN A 308 -34.82 8.66 -31.39
N SER A 309 -35.40 9.55 -30.59
CA SER A 309 -36.20 9.15 -29.43
C SER A 309 -37.33 10.14 -29.22
N SER A 310 -38.52 9.56 -29.06
CA SER A 310 -39.83 10.14 -29.21
C SER A 310 -40.27 11.00 -28.03
N SER A 311 -41.08 12.01 -28.37
CA SER A 311 -41.84 12.87 -27.49
C SER A 311 -42.91 12.10 -26.71
N THR A 312 -43.10 12.44 -25.43
CA THR A 312 -44.38 12.26 -24.72
C THR A 312 -44.66 13.50 -23.89
N SER A 313 -45.79 14.13 -24.19
CA SER A 313 -46.35 15.31 -23.58
C SER A 313 -47.29 14.93 -22.44
N ILE A 314 -47.16 15.58 -21.28
CA ILE A 314 -48.27 15.75 -20.31
C ILE A 314 -48.22 17.19 -19.79
N THR A 315 -49.37 17.83 -19.86
CA THR A 315 -49.71 19.23 -19.55
C THR A 315 -50.17 19.42 -18.09
N THR A 316 -50.34 20.70 -17.72
CA THR A 316 -51.01 21.30 -16.54
C THR A 316 -50.13 21.56 -15.31
N ASP A 317 -50.17 22.69 -14.60
CA ASP A 317 -50.72 24.04 -14.82
C ASP A 317 -49.98 25.00 -13.85
N ASP A 318 -49.81 26.24 -14.29
CA ASP A 318 -49.79 27.53 -13.57
C ASP A 318 -49.22 27.65 -12.14
N HIS A 319 -48.09 28.37 -12.02
CA HIS A 319 -48.10 29.60 -11.23
C HIS A 319 -47.03 30.59 -11.69
N GLU A 320 -47.53 31.78 -12.00
CA GLU A 320 -46.92 33.02 -12.42
C GLU A 320 -45.97 33.62 -11.37
N SER A 321 -44.76 34.01 -11.78
CA SER A 321 -44.07 35.24 -11.31
C SER A 321 -42.78 35.48 -12.10
N LEU A 322 -42.72 36.68 -12.68
CA LEU A 322 -41.61 37.26 -13.45
C LEU A 322 -40.28 37.31 -12.66
N GLU A 323 -39.17 36.99 -13.33
CA GLU A 323 -38.07 37.94 -13.55
C GLU A 323 -37.09 37.45 -14.65
N GLN A 324 -36.48 38.42 -15.32
CA GLN A 324 -35.79 38.38 -16.61
C GLN A 324 -34.30 37.91 -16.55
N PRO A 325 -33.57 37.78 -17.70
CA PRO A 325 -32.73 36.61 -17.98
C PRO A 325 -31.19 36.81 -18.11
N SER A 326 -30.50 35.67 -18.23
CA SER A 326 -29.23 35.37 -18.96
C SER A 326 -27.88 35.51 -18.24
N PRO A 327 -26.78 34.80 -18.65
CA PRO A 327 -26.67 33.70 -19.62
C PRO A 327 -25.87 32.45 -19.16
N LEU A 328 -26.20 31.34 -19.84
CA LEU A 328 -25.37 30.19 -20.25
C LEU A 328 -23.85 30.26 -19.99
N LEU A 329 -23.33 29.28 -19.24
CA LEU A 329 -21.99 28.71 -19.46
C LEU A 329 -21.98 27.19 -19.27
N LYS A 330 -22.08 26.52 -20.41
CA LYS A 330 -21.48 25.25 -20.87
C LYS A 330 -20.91 24.29 -19.80
N ASN A 331 -21.54 23.11 -19.79
CA ASN A 331 -21.02 21.77 -19.51
C ASN A 331 -19.49 21.62 -19.50
N LYS A 332 -18.96 21.03 -18.43
CA LYS A 332 -17.66 20.34 -18.45
C LYS A 332 -17.83 18.86 -18.16
N SER A 333 -17.50 18.08 -19.18
CA SER A 333 -17.38 16.63 -19.18
C SER A 333 -16.42 16.13 -18.09
N ARG A 334 -16.83 15.03 -17.46
CA ARG A 334 -16.10 14.32 -16.41
C ARG A 334 -15.04 13.43 -17.06
N GLU A 335 -13.80 13.91 -17.10
CA GLU A 335 -12.64 13.17 -17.62
C GLU A 335 -12.12 12.20 -16.54
N LYS A 336 -12.21 10.89 -16.79
CA LYS A 336 -11.58 9.85 -15.96
C LYS A 336 -10.08 9.83 -16.25
N ARG A 337 -9.24 10.29 -15.32
CA ARG A 337 -7.77 10.15 -15.41
C ARG A 337 -7.27 9.00 -14.55
N LYS A 338 -6.52 8.10 -15.16
CA LYS A 338 -5.67 7.10 -14.49
C LYS A 338 -4.48 7.84 -13.87
N PHE A 339 -4.30 7.74 -12.56
CA PHE A 339 -3.09 8.19 -11.89
C PHE A 339 -2.06 7.06 -11.88
N HIS A 340 -0.85 7.35 -12.37
CA HIS A 340 0.31 6.51 -12.15
C HIS A 340 0.88 6.78 -10.76
N SER A 341 1.08 5.71 -9.99
CA SER A 341 1.68 5.71 -8.65
C SER A 341 3.11 6.27 -8.71
N VAL A 342 3.35 7.39 -8.03
CA VAL A 342 4.68 7.92 -7.77
C VAL A 342 5.02 7.60 -6.32
N ALA A 343 5.96 6.67 -6.11
CA ALA A 343 6.47 6.35 -4.78
C ALA A 343 7.28 7.55 -4.25
N SER A 344 6.72 8.29 -3.29
CA SER A 344 7.39 9.41 -2.65
C SER A 344 8.14 8.94 -1.40
N SER A 345 9.48 9.02 -1.45
CA SER A 345 10.36 8.91 -0.28
C SER A 345 10.80 10.32 0.12
N CYS A 346 10.05 10.99 1.00
CA CYS A 346 10.53 12.20 1.67
C CYS A 346 11.41 11.80 2.85
N ASN A 347 12.71 12.05 2.75
CA ASN A 347 13.68 11.94 3.83
C ASN A 347 14.46 13.26 3.92
N THR A 348 14.11 14.12 4.87
CA THR A 348 14.91 15.29 5.25
C THR A 348 15.70 14.95 6.50
N ARG A 349 17.03 14.79 6.36
CA ARG A 349 17.98 14.71 7.47
C ARG A 349 18.47 16.11 7.80
N GLU A 350 18.08 16.65 8.96
CA GLU A 350 18.81 17.75 9.59
C GLU A 350 20.06 17.21 10.31
N ALA A 351 21.21 17.76 9.97
CA ALA A 351 22.49 17.47 10.60
C ALA A 351 22.72 18.42 11.79
N VAL A 352 22.54 17.93 13.01
CA VAL A 352 22.95 18.65 14.22
C VAL A 352 24.46 18.43 14.44
N LYS A 353 25.27 19.42 14.07
CA LYS A 353 26.67 19.55 14.49
C LYS A 353 26.72 19.86 15.99
N ARG A 354 27.11 18.88 16.81
CA ARG A 354 27.56 19.14 18.19
C ARG A 354 29.04 19.53 18.17
N THR A 355 29.28 20.82 18.38
CA THR A 355 30.60 21.38 18.65
C THR A 355 31.01 21.02 20.07
N ARG A 356 32.10 20.27 20.22
CA ARG A 356 32.82 20.07 21.49
C ARG A 356 33.43 21.41 21.92
N ARG A 357 33.20 21.82 23.17
CA ARG A 357 34.10 22.75 23.88
C ARG A 357 34.29 22.27 25.33
N GLN A 358 35.58 22.20 25.66
CA GLN A 358 36.27 22.01 26.94
C GLN A 358 36.15 20.66 27.61
#